data_AF-A0A6G3Z5A2-F1
#
_entry.id   AF-A0A6G3Z5A2-F1
#
_cell.length_a   1.000
_cell.length_b   1.000
_cell.length_c   1.000
_cell.angle_alpha   90.00
_cell.angle_beta   90.00
_cell.angle_gamma   90.00
#
_symmetry.space_group_name_H-M   'P 1'
#
loop_
_entity.id
_entity.type
_entity.pdbx_description
1 polymer ?
#
loop_
_entity_poly.entity_id
_entity_poly.type
_entity_poly.pdbx_seq_one_letter_code
_entity_poly.pdbx_strand_id
1 'polypeptide(L)'
;CYGGRYGKDGMDGVDTLYANTRNNPIEDIEAHLPLRVTRYELIEDASGAGKYRGGLGSIRDIQFLSPGQMSLEGEGNKYAPWGIFGGNDGTPGGVQILNSETADTLQDLPSKFPCRKTKPGDTLRTISPCGGGYGNPLERDPVLVQEDVLDEFMSLESAKRDYGVVIDPETLAIDETATVALRKTMGK
;
A
#
# COMPACT_ATOMS: atom_id res chain seq x y z
N CYS A 1 6.63 5.37 -1.84
CA CYS A 1 7.20 4.18 -2.52
C CYS A 1 7.56 4.52 -3.98
N TYR A 2 8.24 3.62 -4.69
CA TYR A 2 8.56 3.76 -6.13
C TYR A 2 7.92 2.68 -7.00
N GLY A 3 7.85 2.91 -8.31
CA GLY A 3 7.47 1.88 -9.27
C GLY A 3 8.56 0.82 -9.47
N GLY A 4 8.17 -0.33 -10.00
CA GLY A 4 9.10 -1.36 -10.45
C GLY A 4 10.05 -0.82 -11.52
N ARG A 5 11.27 -1.35 -11.58
CA ARG A 5 12.31 -0.91 -12.52
C ARG A 5 12.98 -2.10 -13.18
N TYR A 6 13.66 -1.86 -14.29
CA TYR A 6 14.39 -2.92 -14.97
C TYR A 6 15.42 -3.56 -14.04
N GLY A 7 15.21 -4.84 -13.70
CA GLY A 7 16.10 -5.63 -12.87
C GLY A 7 15.77 -5.64 -11.37
N LYS A 8 14.84 -4.81 -10.88
CA LYS A 8 14.55 -4.69 -9.43
C LYS A 8 13.14 -4.21 -9.13
N ASP A 9 12.60 -4.65 -8.01
CA ASP A 9 11.35 -4.14 -7.46
C ASP A 9 11.45 -2.66 -7.04
N GLY A 10 10.29 -2.03 -6.94
CA GLY A 10 10.14 -0.69 -6.40
C GLY A 10 10.47 -0.66 -4.90
N MET A 11 10.98 0.47 -4.41
CA MET A 11 11.29 0.61 -2.99
C MET A 11 10.00 0.86 -2.18
N ASP A 12 9.82 0.06 -1.13
CA ASP A 12 8.69 0.11 -0.21
C ASP A 12 8.86 1.21 0.84
N GLY A 13 7.77 1.86 1.24
CA GLY A 13 7.79 2.79 2.39
C GLY A 13 8.72 4.00 2.29
N VAL A 14 9.32 4.28 1.12
CA VAL A 14 10.22 5.43 0.93
C VAL A 14 9.51 6.70 0.50
N ASP A 15 10.06 7.84 0.91
CA ASP A 15 9.64 9.16 0.45
C ASP A 15 10.01 9.38 -1.04
N THR A 16 9.22 10.22 -1.70
CA THR A 16 9.50 10.62 -3.08
C THR A 16 10.66 11.61 -3.13
N LEU A 17 11.52 11.51 -4.15
CA LEU A 17 12.81 12.23 -4.26
C LEU A 17 12.75 13.76 -4.05
N TYR A 18 11.57 14.37 -4.08
CA TYR A 18 11.36 15.80 -3.84
C TYR A 18 11.30 16.20 -2.37
N ALA A 19 10.96 15.27 -1.48
CA ALA A 19 10.85 15.51 -0.06
C ALA A 19 12.00 14.74 0.62
N ASN A 20 13.09 15.44 0.95
CA ASN A 20 14.23 14.85 1.67
C ASN A 20 13.88 14.73 3.17
N THR A 21 12.72 14.14 3.47
CA THR A 21 12.16 14.04 4.81
C THR A 21 12.33 12.62 5.33
N ARG A 22 12.87 12.50 6.54
CA ARG A 22 12.86 11.24 7.28
C ARG A 22 11.46 11.00 7.83
N ASN A 23 11.12 9.72 7.98
CA ASN A 23 9.94 9.34 8.72
C ASN A 23 10.03 9.87 10.17
N ASN A 24 8.94 10.45 10.68
CA ASN A 24 8.91 10.90 12.08
C ASN A 24 8.64 9.70 13.00
N PRO A 25 9.45 9.45 14.05
CA PRO A 25 9.17 8.40 15.02
C PRO A 25 7.80 8.58 15.66
N ILE A 26 7.12 7.47 15.95
CA ILE A 26 5.79 7.50 16.58
C ILE A 26 5.89 8.17 17.96
N GLU A 27 6.94 7.83 18.71
CA GLU A 27 7.21 8.34 20.05
C GLU A 27 7.39 9.86 20.04
N ASP A 28 7.99 10.42 18.99
CA ASP A 28 8.16 11.86 18.85
C ASP A 28 6.81 12.56 18.62
N ILE A 29 5.97 12.00 17.75
CA ILE A 29 4.61 12.52 17.48
C ILE A 29 3.79 12.54 18.77
N GLU A 30 3.76 11.42 19.49
CA GLU A 30 2.92 11.25 20.68
C GLU A 30 3.44 11.99 21.91
N ALA A 31 4.74 12.25 22.00
CA ALA A 31 5.32 13.03 23.09
C ALA A 31 5.01 14.53 22.96
N HIS A 32 4.91 15.04 21.74
CA HIS A 32 4.78 16.49 21.48
C HIS A 32 3.36 16.93 21.14
N LEU A 33 2.51 16.04 20.63
CA LEU A 33 1.16 16.36 20.18
C LEU A 33 0.12 15.49 20.89
N PRO A 34 -1.11 15.99 21.11
CA PRO A 34 -2.21 15.22 21.67
C PRO A 34 -2.80 14.26 20.62
N LEU A 35 -1.95 13.40 20.08
CA LEU A 35 -2.23 12.43 19.03
C LEU A 35 -1.76 11.03 19.46
N ARG A 36 -2.39 10.00 18.92
CA ARG A 36 -2.01 8.59 19.11
C ARG A 36 -1.97 7.92 17.75
N VAL A 37 -0.84 7.31 17.40
CA VAL A 37 -0.73 6.51 16.17
C VAL A 37 -1.24 5.11 16.49
N THR A 38 -2.39 4.74 15.92
CA THR A 38 -3.05 3.45 16.21
C THR A 38 -2.74 2.38 15.16
N ARG A 39 -2.30 2.80 13.97
CA ARG A 39 -1.88 1.92 12.88
C ARG A 39 -0.72 2.56 12.13
N TYR A 40 0.31 1.78 11.83
CA TYR A 40 1.33 2.18 10.88
C TYR A 40 2.00 0.95 10.26
N GLU A 41 1.69 0.68 9.00
CA GLU A 41 2.09 -0.55 8.31
C GLU A 41 2.15 -0.36 6.79
N LEU A 42 2.76 -1.32 6.08
CA LEU A 42 2.69 -1.41 4.63
C LEU A 42 1.32 -1.92 4.19
N ILE A 43 0.90 -1.56 2.98
CA ILE A 43 -0.41 -1.94 2.45
C ILE A 43 -0.28 -3.23 1.64
N GLU A 44 -0.74 -4.35 2.21
CA GLU A 44 -0.86 -5.63 1.51
C GLU A 44 -1.75 -5.51 0.26
N ASP A 45 -1.45 -6.28 -0.79
CA ASP A 45 -2.28 -6.43 -1.99
C ASP A 45 -2.55 -5.14 -2.80
N ALA A 46 -1.75 -4.09 -2.57
CA ALA A 46 -1.97 -2.78 -3.16
C ALA A 46 -0.92 -2.34 -4.19
N SER A 47 0.22 -3.05 -4.26
CA SER A 47 1.28 -2.74 -5.23
C SER A 47 0.93 -3.21 -6.64
N GLY A 48 1.35 -2.45 -7.65
CA GLY A 48 1.15 -2.83 -9.04
C GLY A 48 1.99 -4.07 -9.39
N ALA A 49 1.32 -5.13 -9.83
CA ALA A 49 1.98 -6.36 -10.22
C ALA A 49 2.83 -6.18 -11.47
N GLY A 50 3.98 -6.85 -11.53
CA GLY A 50 4.85 -6.86 -12.70
C GLY A 50 5.95 -7.89 -12.53
N LYS A 51 6.73 -8.15 -13.59
CA LYS A 51 7.98 -8.94 -13.46
C LYS A 51 8.82 -8.42 -12.29
N TYR A 52 8.89 -7.10 -12.18
CA TYR A 52 9.30 -6.41 -10.97
C TYR A 52 8.11 -5.64 -10.40
N ARG A 53 7.75 -5.89 -9.14
CA ARG A 53 6.58 -5.28 -8.51
C ARG A 53 6.81 -3.80 -8.21
N GLY A 54 5.71 -3.05 -8.14
CA GLY A 54 5.72 -1.74 -7.53
C GLY A 54 6.05 -1.81 -6.04
N GLY A 55 6.52 -0.70 -5.49
CA GLY A 55 6.74 -0.55 -4.07
C GLY A 55 5.42 -0.31 -3.33
N LEU A 56 5.36 -0.83 -2.11
CA LEU A 56 4.23 -0.75 -1.20
C LEU A 56 4.19 0.64 -0.54
N GLY A 57 3.02 1.27 -0.60
CA GLY A 57 2.69 2.41 0.22
C GLY A 57 2.47 2.00 1.67
N SER A 58 2.28 2.99 2.54
CA SER A 58 1.94 2.77 3.94
C SER A 58 0.58 3.36 4.27
N ILE A 59 -0.08 2.75 5.24
CA ILE A 59 -1.27 3.27 5.90
C ILE A 59 -0.91 3.75 7.30
N ARG A 60 -1.44 4.91 7.69
CA ARG A 60 -1.25 5.46 9.04
C ARG A 60 -2.56 5.98 9.58
N ASP A 61 -2.96 5.45 10.74
CA ASP A 61 -4.12 5.92 11.50
C ASP A 61 -3.64 6.77 12.68
N ILE A 62 -4.15 7.99 12.77
CA ILE A 62 -3.81 8.96 13.81
C ILE A 62 -5.09 9.37 14.51
N GLN A 63 -5.21 9.00 15.77
CA GLN A 63 -6.31 9.38 16.64
C GLN A 63 -6.02 10.70 17.35
N PHE A 64 -7.02 11.60 17.39
CA PHE A 64 -6.97 12.85 18.14
C PHE A 64 -7.35 12.60 19.60
N LEU A 65 -6.53 13.05 20.56
CA LEU A 65 -6.77 12.87 22.00
C LEU A 65 -7.42 14.09 22.66
N SER A 66 -7.39 15.25 22.00
CA SER A 66 -8.01 16.49 22.45
C SER A 66 -8.75 17.18 21.29
N PRO A 67 -9.68 18.11 21.57
CA PRO A 67 -10.27 18.94 20.52
C PRO A 67 -9.18 19.70 19.76
N GLY A 68 -9.31 19.74 18.44
CA GLY A 68 -8.26 20.30 17.58
C GLY A 68 -8.74 20.71 16.20
N GLN A 69 -7.78 21.07 15.36
CA GLN A 69 -7.97 21.34 13.94
C GLN A 69 -6.82 20.72 13.14
N MET A 70 -7.11 20.26 11.94
CA MET A 70 -6.11 19.75 11.01
C MET A 70 -6.29 20.35 9.62
N SER A 71 -5.18 20.53 8.93
CA SER A 71 -5.14 20.81 7.49
C SER A 71 -4.35 19.70 6.83
N LEU A 72 -4.74 19.34 5.60
CA LEU A 72 -4.07 18.30 4.84
C LEU A 72 -3.81 18.81 3.42
N GLU A 73 -2.61 18.55 2.92
CA GLU A 73 -2.17 18.83 1.56
C GLU A 73 -1.57 17.55 0.96
N GLY A 74 -2.39 16.79 0.26
CA GLY A 74 -2.05 15.49 -0.30
C GLY A 74 -2.19 15.45 -1.83
N GLU A 75 -1.32 14.66 -2.46
CA GLU A 75 -1.30 14.35 -3.88
C GLU A 75 -1.33 12.84 -4.13
N GLY A 76 -1.69 12.43 -5.34
CA GLY A 76 -1.70 11.01 -5.74
C GLY A 76 -2.99 10.25 -5.39
N ASN A 77 -4.05 10.93 -4.98
CA ASN A 77 -5.33 10.31 -4.61
C ASN A 77 -6.27 10.06 -5.79
N LYS A 78 -6.05 10.73 -6.94
CA LYS A 78 -6.99 10.70 -8.06
C LYS A 78 -6.62 9.72 -9.17
N TYR A 79 -5.31 9.57 -9.44
CA TYR A 79 -4.81 8.77 -10.55
C TYR A 79 -3.82 7.74 -10.00
N ALA A 80 -4.04 6.48 -10.35
CA ALA A 80 -3.15 5.39 -9.99
C ALA A 80 -1.76 5.60 -10.63
N PRO A 81 -0.66 5.29 -9.92
CA PRO A 81 0.66 5.18 -10.54
C PRO A 81 0.65 4.06 -11.58
N TRP A 82 0.81 4.44 -12.84
CA TRP A 82 0.71 3.55 -13.98
C TRP A 82 1.85 2.54 -14.04
N GLY A 83 1.53 1.32 -14.45
CA GLY A 83 2.50 0.28 -14.77
C GLY A 83 3.17 0.51 -16.12
N ILE A 84 4.32 -0.13 -16.35
CA ILE A 84 5.07 -0.02 -17.61
C ILE A 84 5.45 -1.39 -18.19
N PHE A 85 5.52 -1.47 -19.51
CA PHE A 85 5.91 -2.66 -20.26
C PHE A 85 5.10 -3.93 -19.92
N GLY A 86 3.81 -3.76 -19.66
CA GLY A 86 2.91 -4.87 -19.31
C GLY A 86 2.77 -5.12 -17.81
N GLY A 87 3.36 -4.26 -16.96
CA GLY A 87 3.03 -4.21 -15.53
C GLY A 87 1.68 -3.55 -15.29
N ASN A 88 1.02 -3.95 -14.20
CA ASN A 88 -0.24 -3.40 -13.73
C ASN A 88 -0.02 -2.06 -13.01
N ASP A 89 -1.06 -1.25 -13.00
CA ASP A 89 -1.09 -0.02 -12.22
C ASP A 89 -1.06 -0.33 -10.72
N GLY A 90 -0.46 0.58 -9.94
CA GLY A 90 -0.54 0.55 -8.49
C GLY A 90 -1.88 1.11 -8.00
N THR A 91 -1.96 1.39 -6.70
CA THR A 91 -3.15 1.98 -6.09
C THR A 91 -2.96 3.48 -5.81
N PRO A 92 -4.01 4.31 -5.98
CA PRO A 92 -3.96 5.69 -5.56
C PRO A 92 -3.91 5.80 -4.03
N GLY A 93 -3.45 6.94 -3.55
CA GLY A 93 -3.53 7.29 -2.13
C GLY A 93 -4.96 7.63 -1.70
N GLY A 94 -5.13 7.85 -0.41
CA GLY A 94 -6.44 8.09 0.19
C GLY A 94 -6.35 8.84 1.50
N VAL A 95 -7.41 9.55 1.83
CA VAL A 95 -7.59 10.17 3.14
C VAL A 95 -8.99 9.81 3.61
N GLN A 96 -9.08 9.27 4.80
CA GLN A 96 -10.33 8.85 5.41
C GLN A 96 -10.41 9.33 6.85
N ILE A 97 -11.61 9.48 7.38
CA ILE A 97 -11.84 9.80 8.78
C ILE A 97 -12.89 8.89 9.39
N LEU A 98 -12.61 8.39 10.59
CA LEU A 98 -13.59 7.77 11.47
C LEU A 98 -13.97 8.80 12.53
N ASN A 99 -15.21 9.27 12.49
CA ASN A 99 -15.71 10.21 13.50
C ASN A 99 -16.22 9.43 14.70
N SER A 100 -15.62 9.67 15.86
CA SER A 100 -15.88 8.95 17.11
C SER A 100 -17.34 8.95 17.56
N GLU A 101 -18.08 10.01 17.26
CA GLU A 101 -19.46 10.21 17.73
C GLU A 101 -20.52 9.95 16.66
N THR A 102 -20.16 9.95 15.38
CA THR A 102 -21.15 10.05 14.28
C THR A 102 -20.99 9.02 13.19
N ALA A 103 -19.94 8.19 13.24
CA ALA A 103 -19.68 7.21 12.20
C ALA A 103 -19.17 5.90 12.80
N ASP A 104 -19.87 4.81 12.49
CA ASP A 104 -19.39 3.46 12.75
C ASP A 104 -18.38 2.99 11.67
N THR A 105 -18.19 3.78 10.61
CA THR A 105 -17.36 3.45 9.45
C THR A 105 -16.50 4.63 8.99
N LEU A 106 -15.42 4.31 8.27
CA LEU A 106 -14.53 5.29 7.65
C LEU A 106 -15.25 6.06 6.53
N GLN A 107 -15.05 7.37 6.49
CA GLN A 107 -15.57 8.27 5.46
C GLN A 107 -14.42 8.85 4.65
N ASP A 108 -14.51 8.83 3.32
CA ASP A 108 -13.51 9.46 2.46
C ASP A 108 -13.51 10.99 2.63
N LEU A 109 -12.31 11.57 2.62
CA LEU A 109 -12.08 13.00 2.61
C LEU A 109 -11.37 13.44 1.32
N PRO A 110 -11.54 14.70 0.89
CA PRO A 110 -10.72 15.27 -0.16
C PRO A 110 -9.23 15.19 0.21
N SER A 111 -8.36 15.08 -0.80
CA SER A 111 -6.91 15.06 -0.59
C SER A 111 -6.34 16.42 -0.18
N LYS A 112 -7.15 17.49 -0.13
CA LYS A 112 -6.75 18.81 0.35
C LYS A 112 -7.90 19.48 1.07
N PHE A 113 -7.65 19.98 2.28
CA PHE A 113 -8.61 20.81 2.99
C PHE A 113 -7.92 21.62 4.11
N PRO A 114 -8.39 22.86 4.37
CA PRO A 114 -7.89 23.66 5.48
C PRO A 114 -8.74 23.48 6.75
N CYS A 115 -8.08 23.58 7.91
CA CYS A 115 -8.66 23.86 9.22
C CYS A 115 -9.92 23.05 9.58
N ARG A 116 -9.95 21.76 9.25
CA ARG A 116 -11.03 20.85 9.64
C ARG A 116 -10.96 20.62 11.14
N LYS A 117 -12.05 20.89 11.85
CA LYS A 117 -12.17 20.61 13.30
C LYS A 117 -12.19 19.12 13.57
N THR A 118 -11.58 18.71 14.67
CA THR A 118 -11.55 17.33 15.16
C THR A 118 -11.98 17.27 16.61
N LYS A 119 -12.59 16.15 16.99
CA LYS A 119 -12.98 15.83 18.36
C LYS A 119 -12.06 14.75 18.93
N PRO A 120 -11.92 14.66 20.27
CA PRO A 120 -11.26 13.52 20.90
C PRO A 120 -11.89 12.21 20.43
N GLY A 121 -11.06 11.25 20.05
CA GLY A 121 -11.46 9.95 19.54
C GLY A 121 -11.54 9.86 18.01
N ASP A 122 -11.69 10.98 17.30
CA ASP A 122 -11.67 10.98 15.83
C ASP A 122 -10.34 10.40 15.33
N THR A 123 -10.39 9.60 14.27
CA THR A 123 -9.19 8.97 13.70
C THR A 123 -9.05 9.34 12.23
N LEU A 124 -7.95 10.01 11.89
CA LEU A 124 -7.57 10.28 10.50
C LEU A 124 -6.74 9.10 9.99
N ARG A 125 -7.20 8.51 8.89
CA ARG A 125 -6.47 7.50 8.12
C ARG A 125 -5.86 8.14 6.90
N THR A 126 -4.54 7.99 6.76
CA THR A 126 -3.80 8.41 5.58
C THR A 126 -3.26 7.17 4.88
N ILE A 127 -3.49 7.09 3.57
CA ILE A 127 -3.12 5.97 2.72
C ILE A 127 -2.18 6.53 1.66
N SER A 128 -0.94 6.06 1.65
CA SER A 128 0.02 6.45 0.63
C SER A 128 -0.23 5.65 -0.66
N PRO A 129 -0.06 6.26 -1.84
CA PRO A 129 -0.14 5.53 -3.11
C PRO A 129 0.87 4.39 -3.15
N CYS A 130 0.56 3.32 -3.91
CA CYS A 130 1.50 2.24 -4.21
C CYS A 130 2.00 2.35 -5.65
N GLY A 131 3.23 1.89 -5.90
CA GLY A 131 3.87 2.01 -7.22
C GLY A 131 3.27 1.07 -8.25
N GLY A 132 3.35 1.44 -9.53
CA GLY A 132 3.04 0.55 -10.65
C GLY A 132 4.14 -0.50 -10.89
N GLY A 133 3.76 -1.62 -11.49
CA GLY A 133 4.67 -2.72 -11.81
C GLY A 133 5.45 -2.49 -13.10
N TYR A 134 6.55 -3.23 -13.26
CA TYR A 134 7.38 -3.25 -14.47
C TYR A 134 7.35 -4.65 -15.10
N GLY A 135 7.00 -4.72 -16.39
CA GLY A 135 7.03 -5.98 -17.14
C GLY A 135 5.85 -6.89 -16.84
N ASN A 136 5.65 -7.92 -17.66
CA ASN A 136 4.56 -8.89 -17.49
C ASN A 136 4.67 -9.63 -16.12
N PRO A 137 3.65 -9.56 -15.25
CA PRO A 137 3.61 -10.29 -13.97
C PRO A 137 3.88 -11.79 -14.09
N LEU A 138 3.44 -12.44 -15.18
CA LEU A 138 3.62 -13.88 -15.38
C LEU A 138 5.09 -14.28 -15.62
N GLU A 139 5.98 -13.29 -15.85
CA GLU A 139 7.42 -13.50 -15.95
C GLU A 139 8.16 -13.33 -14.62
N ARG A 140 7.49 -12.93 -13.53
CA ARG A 140 8.11 -12.86 -12.20
C ARG A 140 8.52 -14.26 -11.76
N ASP A 141 9.68 -14.36 -11.12
CA ASP A 141 10.14 -15.60 -10.50
C ASP A 141 9.14 -16.04 -9.42
N PRO A 142 8.56 -17.25 -9.49
CA PRO A 142 7.66 -17.76 -8.46
C PRO A 142 8.24 -17.72 -7.04
N VAL A 143 9.56 -17.85 -6.89
CA VAL A 143 10.23 -17.75 -5.58
C VAL A 143 10.11 -16.35 -5.00
N LEU A 144 10.27 -15.30 -5.81
CA LEU A 144 10.09 -13.92 -5.35
C LEU A 144 8.63 -13.63 -5.00
N VAL A 145 7.67 -14.27 -5.67
CA VAL A 145 6.24 -14.16 -5.31
C VAL A 145 5.98 -14.85 -3.96
N GLN A 146 6.59 -16.01 -3.73
CA GLN A 146 6.51 -16.69 -2.44
C GLN A 146 7.13 -15.86 -1.31
N GLU A 147 8.28 -15.22 -1.54
CA GLU A 147 8.89 -14.29 -0.57
C GLU A 147 7.96 -13.12 -0.26
N ASP A 148 7.33 -12.50 -1.27
CA ASP A 148 6.33 -11.44 -1.04
C ASP A 148 5.13 -11.92 -0.20
N VAL A 149 4.72 -13.18 -0.33
CA VAL A 149 3.66 -13.77 0.50
C VAL A 149 4.13 -14.03 1.93
N LEU A 150 5.36 -14.54 2.10
CA LEU A 150 5.94 -14.80 3.43
C LEU A 150 6.16 -13.51 4.22
N ASP A 151 6.47 -12.40 3.53
CA ASP A 151 6.64 -11.07 4.12
C ASP A 151 5.31 -10.31 4.32
N GLU A 152 4.16 -10.95 4.05
CA GLU A 152 2.81 -10.35 4.17
C GLU A 152 2.63 -9.09 3.30
N PHE A 153 3.38 -8.99 2.21
CA PHE A 153 3.20 -7.93 1.20
C PHE A 153 2.07 -8.24 0.23
N MET A 154 1.75 -9.53 0.10
CA MET A 154 0.80 -10.06 -0.84
C MET A 154 0.10 -11.28 -0.26
N SER A 155 -1.21 -11.39 -0.50
CA SER A 155 -1.97 -12.57 -0.14
C SER A 155 -1.76 -13.71 -1.14
N LEU A 156 -2.07 -14.94 -0.71
CA LEU A 156 -2.12 -16.12 -1.58
C LEU A 156 -3.07 -15.93 -2.78
N GLU A 157 -4.18 -15.21 -2.56
CA GLU A 157 -5.16 -14.92 -3.60
C GLU A 157 -4.59 -13.96 -4.65
N SER A 158 -3.85 -12.92 -4.23
CA SER A 158 -3.18 -12.00 -5.16
C SER A 158 -2.01 -12.67 -5.89
N ALA A 159 -1.23 -13.52 -5.22
CA ALA A 159 -0.16 -14.31 -5.86
C ALA A 159 -0.71 -15.16 -7.02
N LYS A 160 -1.87 -15.78 -6.81
CA LYS A 160 -2.56 -16.57 -7.83
C LYS A 160 -3.17 -15.70 -8.92
N ARG A 161 -3.91 -14.66 -8.55
CA ARG A 161 -4.65 -13.77 -9.47
C ARG A 161 -3.72 -13.00 -10.40
N ASP A 162 -2.66 -12.41 -9.84
CA ASP A 162 -1.86 -11.42 -10.56
C ASP A 162 -0.61 -12.04 -11.19
N TYR A 163 0.00 -13.05 -10.55
CA TYR A 163 1.26 -13.66 -11.01
C TYR A 163 1.09 -15.09 -11.55
N GLY A 164 -0.11 -15.66 -11.41
CA GLY A 164 -0.37 -17.05 -11.77
C GLY A 164 0.43 -18.06 -10.93
N VAL A 165 0.88 -17.68 -9.73
CA VAL A 165 1.65 -18.54 -8.83
C VAL A 165 0.71 -19.17 -7.82
N VAL A 166 0.76 -20.50 -7.72
CA VAL A 166 -0.04 -21.27 -6.79
C VAL A 166 0.84 -21.66 -5.63
N ILE A 167 0.46 -21.26 -4.42
CA ILE A 167 1.16 -21.54 -3.18
C ILE A 167 0.21 -22.32 -2.28
N ASP A 168 0.71 -23.39 -1.67
CA ASP A 168 -0.04 -24.21 -0.73
C ASP A 168 -0.26 -23.44 0.58
N PRO A 169 -1.50 -23.31 1.08
CA PRO A 169 -1.81 -22.46 2.24
C PRO A 169 -1.30 -23.02 3.58
N GLU A 170 -0.98 -24.31 3.67
CA GLU A 170 -0.53 -24.94 4.90
C GLU A 170 0.99 -24.93 5.02
N THR A 171 1.68 -25.20 3.90
CA THR A 171 3.13 -25.34 3.84
C THR A 171 3.83 -24.09 3.32
N LEU A 172 3.08 -23.17 2.70
CA LEU A 172 3.57 -21.99 1.98
C LEU A 172 4.56 -22.33 0.87
N ALA A 173 4.58 -23.58 0.38
CA ALA A 173 5.41 -24.02 -0.71
C ALA A 173 4.75 -23.74 -2.08
N ILE A 174 5.57 -23.46 -3.09
CA ILE A 174 5.10 -23.26 -4.46
C ILE A 174 4.66 -24.61 -5.05
N ASP A 175 3.44 -24.67 -5.59
CA ASP A 175 3.02 -25.75 -6.48
C ASP A 175 3.49 -25.41 -7.91
N GLU A 176 4.65 -25.94 -8.28
CA GLU A 176 5.25 -25.70 -9.60
C GLU A 176 4.34 -26.17 -10.74
N THR A 177 3.67 -27.31 -10.57
CA THR A 177 2.84 -27.91 -11.62
C THR A 177 1.60 -27.06 -11.86
N ALA A 178 0.91 -26.66 -10.79
CA ALA A 178 -0.25 -25.80 -10.87
C ALA A 178 0.12 -24.39 -11.36
N THR A 179 1.27 -23.84 -10.93
CA THR A 179 1.80 -22.56 -11.39
C THR A 179 2.04 -22.54 -12.90
N VAL A 180 2.73 -23.56 -13.44
CA VAL A 180 2.97 -23.67 -14.89
C VAL A 180 1.66 -23.81 -15.67
N ALA A 181 0.72 -24.62 -15.18
CA ALA A 181 -0.58 -24.79 -15.81
C ALA A 181 -1.42 -23.51 -15.81
N LEU A 182 -1.42 -22.78 -14.69
CA LEU A 182 -2.15 -21.52 -14.53
C LEU A 182 -1.58 -20.43 -15.44
N ARG A 183 -0.25 -20.21 -15.43
CA ARG A 183 0.40 -19.24 -16.32
C ARG A 183 0.16 -19.53 -17.79
N LYS A 184 0.14 -20.80 -18.21
CA LYS A 184 -0.19 -21.20 -19.59
C LYS A 184 -1.62 -20.85 -19.99
N THR A 185 -2.54 -20.84 -19.01
CA THR A 185 -3.95 -20.49 -19.24
C THR A 185 -4.14 -18.98 -19.27
N MET A 186 -3.44 -18.24 -18.41
CA MET A 186 -3.48 -16.77 -18.34
C MET A 186 -2.74 -16.07 -19.48
N GLY A 187 -1.69 -16.69 -20.03
CA GLY A 187 -0.91 -16.14 -21.14
C GLY A 187 -1.49 -16.38 -22.54
N LYS A 188 -2.67 -17.00 -22.64
CA LYS A 188 -3.43 -17.16 -23.89
C LYS A 188 -4.47 -16.07 -24.02
#